data_AF-A0A0Z8UDB1-F1
#
_entry.id   AF-A0A0Z8UDB1-F1
#
_cell.length_a   1.000
_cell.length_b   1.000
_cell.length_c   1.000
_cell.angle_alpha   90.00
_cell.angle_beta   90.00
_cell.angle_gamma   90.00
#
_symmetry.space_group_name_H-M   'P 1'
#
loop_
_entity.id
_entity.type
_entity.pdbx_description
1 polymer ?
#
loop_
_entity_poly.entity_id
_entity_poly.type
_entity_poly.pdbx_seq_one_letter_code
_entity_poly.pdbx_strand_id
1 'polypeptide(L)'
;MADTKIKYPEVGQRIRELREMRGFEQLDIANQLGYKSQSTISKWESGVNLPTGKKLILLAEMLDTSTDYILHGKISDTPTKELTPTIDFKEMAAESMSYDGIPLNDEDIDLIASILETRMKNRDKE
;
A
#
# COMPACT_ATOMS: atom_id res chain seq x y z
N MET A 1 17.08 16.47 -33.89
CA MET A 1 16.71 16.23 -32.48
C MET A 1 16.04 14.86 -32.45
N ALA A 2 16.54 13.92 -31.64
CA ALA A 2 16.02 12.55 -31.68
C ALA A 2 14.61 12.51 -31.07
N ASP A 3 13.61 12.18 -31.88
CA ASP A 3 12.26 11.85 -31.42
C ASP A 3 12.34 10.69 -30.44
N THR A 4 12.27 11.02 -29.15
CA THR A 4 12.39 10.00 -28.11
C THR A 4 11.06 9.27 -28.05
N LYS A 5 11.01 8.08 -28.65
CA LYS A 5 9.81 7.24 -28.74
C LYS A 5 9.35 6.85 -27.33
N ILE A 6 8.19 7.37 -26.92
CA ILE A 6 7.53 6.97 -25.68
C ILE A 6 7.11 5.51 -25.80
N LYS A 7 7.48 4.69 -24.81
CA LYS A 7 7.29 3.23 -24.85
C LYS A 7 6.31 2.73 -23.78
N TYR A 8 6.18 3.45 -22.66
CA TYR A 8 5.39 3.06 -21.50
C TYR A 8 4.57 4.24 -20.93
N PRO A 9 3.71 4.88 -21.74
CA PRO A 9 3.01 6.09 -21.33
C PRO A 9 2.12 5.87 -20.10
N GLU A 10 1.47 4.70 -20.00
CA GLU A 10 0.58 4.38 -18.88
C GLU A 10 1.35 4.18 -17.57
N VAL A 11 2.52 3.53 -17.63
CA VAL A 11 3.38 3.32 -16.45
C VAL A 11 3.95 4.65 -15.97
N GLY A 12 4.40 5.50 -16.89
CA GLY A 12 4.90 6.83 -16.55
C GLY A 12 3.84 7.70 -15.90
N GLN A 13 2.62 7.68 -16.43
CA GLN A 13 1.50 8.41 -15.86
C GLN A 13 1.17 7.93 -14.43
N ARG A 14 1.15 6.62 -14.17
CA ARG A 14 0.93 6.09 -12.80
C ARG A 14 2.01 6.53 -11.81
N ILE A 15 3.29 6.50 -12.22
CA ILE A 15 4.40 6.95 -11.36
C ILE A 15 4.19 8.43 -10.99
N ARG A 16 3.80 9.25 -11.96
CA ARG A 16 3.53 10.67 -11.74
C ARG A 16 2.37 10.89 -10.79
N GLU A 17 1.24 10.22 -11.00
CA GLU A 17 0.05 10.34 -10.16
C GLU A 17 0.33 9.93 -8.70
N LEU A 18 1.01 8.80 -8.51
CA LEU A 18 1.42 8.35 -7.18
C LEU A 18 2.36 9.33 -6.50
N ARG A 19 3.33 9.89 -7.24
CA ARG A 19 4.24 10.91 -6.72
C ARG A 19 3.48 12.15 -6.25
N GLU A 20 2.58 12.65 -7.09
CA GLU A 20 1.78 13.85 -6.80
C GLU A 20 0.83 13.62 -5.62
N MET A 21 0.21 12.43 -5.52
CA MET A 21 -0.65 12.03 -4.40
C MET A 21 0.11 12.00 -3.05
N ARG A 22 1.39 11.64 -3.08
CA ARG A 22 2.28 11.65 -1.89
C ARG A 22 2.93 13.00 -1.63
N GLY A 23 2.69 14.01 -2.48
CA GLY A 23 3.23 15.36 -2.33
C GLY A 23 4.74 15.48 -2.59
N PHE A 24 5.33 14.52 -3.32
CA PHE A 24 6.76 14.56 -3.65
C PHE A 24 7.04 15.35 -4.93
N GLU A 25 8.15 16.09 -4.96
CA GLU A 25 8.73 16.59 -6.20
C GLU A 25 9.55 15.49 -6.91
N GLN A 26 9.78 15.63 -8.21
CA GLN A 26 10.64 14.69 -8.95
C GLN A 26 12.07 14.68 -8.39
N LEU A 27 12.54 15.82 -7.87
CA LEU A 27 13.84 15.93 -7.24
C LEU A 27 13.91 15.20 -5.89
N ASP A 28 12.83 15.14 -5.12
CA ASP A 28 12.78 14.40 -3.86
C ASP A 28 13.00 12.90 -4.10
N ILE A 29 12.27 12.35 -5.07
CA ILE A 29 12.44 10.94 -5.47
C ILE A 29 13.85 10.70 -6.01
N ALA A 30 14.37 11.61 -6.83
CA ALA A 30 15.72 11.50 -7.35
C ALA A 30 16.76 11.43 -6.23
N ASN A 31 16.67 12.32 -5.24
CA ASN A 31 17.61 12.41 -4.13
C ASN A 31 17.58 11.14 -3.27
N GLN A 32 16.40 10.64 -2.90
CA GLN A 32 16.28 9.40 -2.12
C GLN A 32 16.80 8.18 -2.88
N LEU A 33 16.64 8.16 -4.21
CA LEU A 33 17.20 7.12 -5.06
C LEU A 33 18.68 7.34 -5.41
N GLY A 34 19.35 8.36 -4.86
CA GLY A 34 20.78 8.63 -5.06
C GLY A 34 21.13 9.22 -6.42
N TYR A 35 20.16 9.83 -7.12
CA TYR A 35 20.40 10.59 -8.33
C TYR A 35 20.65 12.06 -8.01
N LYS A 36 21.53 12.70 -8.80
CA LYS A 36 21.87 14.12 -8.65
C LYS A 36 20.86 15.07 -9.31
N SER A 37 19.92 14.54 -10.11
CA SER A 37 18.95 15.36 -10.86
C SER A 37 17.66 14.60 -11.10
N GLN A 38 16.58 15.36 -11.32
CA GLN A 38 15.24 14.84 -11.63
C GLN A 38 15.12 14.19 -13.01
N SER A 39 16.14 14.29 -13.88
CA SER A 39 16.05 13.85 -15.28
C SER A 39 15.72 12.36 -15.43
N THR A 40 16.17 11.51 -14.51
CA THR A 40 15.82 10.08 -14.54
C THR A 40 14.34 9.87 -14.23
N ILE A 41 13.81 10.56 -13.23
CA ILE A 41 12.40 10.47 -12.81
C ILE A 41 11.49 11.01 -13.90
N SER A 42 11.86 12.14 -14.51
CA SER A 42 11.15 12.72 -15.65
C SER A 42 11.05 11.76 -16.85
N LYS A 43 12.11 10.97 -17.13
CA LYS A 43 12.07 9.94 -18.19
C LYS A 43 11.18 8.75 -17.84
N TRP A 44 11.09 8.38 -16.56
CA TRP A 44 10.14 7.38 -16.08
C TRP A 44 8.71 7.88 -16.22
N GLU A 45 8.42 9.09 -15.74
CA GLU A 45 7.08 9.69 -15.77
C GLU A 45 6.58 9.99 -17.18
N SER A 46 7.49 10.26 -18.13
CA SER A 46 7.15 10.42 -19.55
C SER A 46 7.03 9.08 -20.30
N GLY A 47 7.30 7.94 -19.63
CA GLY A 47 7.20 6.62 -20.25
C GLY A 47 8.29 6.33 -21.27
N VAL A 48 9.39 7.09 -21.28
CA VAL A 48 10.53 6.87 -22.17
C VAL A 48 11.27 5.58 -21.79
N ASN A 49 11.47 5.37 -20.49
CA ASN A 49 12.10 4.17 -19.93
C ASN A 49 11.46 3.81 -18.59
N LEU A 50 11.80 2.63 -18.07
CA LEU A 50 11.31 2.15 -16.78
C LEU A 50 12.42 2.19 -15.72
N PRO A 51 12.05 2.29 -14.43
CA PRO A 51 12.98 2.00 -13.35
C PRO A 51 13.48 0.54 -13.44
N THR A 52 14.74 0.32 -13.09
CA THR A 52 15.30 -1.04 -13.00
C THR A 52 14.69 -1.79 -11.81
N GLY A 53 14.73 -3.13 -11.79
CA GLY A 53 14.08 -3.93 -10.73
C GLY A 53 14.39 -3.45 -9.30
N LYS A 54 15.66 -3.18 -8.98
CA LYS A 54 16.04 -2.64 -7.66
C LYS A 54 15.48 -1.23 -7.40
N LYS A 55 15.46 -0.36 -8.40
CA LYS A 55 14.92 1.01 -8.27
C LYS A 55 13.40 1.02 -8.25
N LEU A 56 12.75 0.09 -8.95
CA LEU A 56 11.31 -0.07 -8.97
C LEU A 56 10.79 -0.51 -7.59
N ILE A 57 11.49 -1.43 -6.92
CA ILE A 57 11.16 -1.84 -5.54
C ILE A 57 11.23 -0.63 -4.60
N LEU A 58 12.36 0.10 -4.60
CA LEU A 58 12.52 1.29 -3.76
C LEU A 58 11.48 2.36 -4.08
N LEU A 59 11.17 2.57 -5.37
CA LEU A 59 10.14 3.52 -5.79
C LEU A 59 8.75 3.09 -5.27
N ALA A 60 8.43 1.81 -5.31
CA ALA A 60 7.17 1.29 -4.79
C ALA A 60 7.06 1.47 -3.27
N GLU A 61 8.13 1.22 -2.53
CA GLU A 61 8.20 1.50 -1.07
C GLU A 61 8.01 2.99 -0.77
N MET A 62 8.69 3.87 -1.49
CA MET A 62 8.58 5.33 -1.32
C MET A 62 7.18 5.87 -1.63
N LEU A 63 6.53 5.31 -2.64
CA LEU A 63 5.18 5.70 -3.05
C LEU A 63 4.08 4.93 -2.30
N ASP A 64 4.48 4.04 -1.38
CA ASP A 64 3.65 3.14 -0.60
C ASP A 64 2.58 2.48 -1.48
N THR A 65 3.10 1.70 -2.43
CA THR A 65 2.35 0.94 -3.44
C THR A 65 3.11 -0.35 -3.79
N SER A 66 2.60 -1.15 -4.73
CA SER A 66 3.27 -2.35 -5.23
C SER A 66 3.95 -2.10 -6.59
N THR A 67 5.01 -2.87 -6.86
CA THR A 67 5.64 -2.86 -8.19
C THR A 67 4.68 -3.32 -9.29
N ASP A 68 3.72 -4.20 -8.94
CA ASP A 68 2.68 -4.68 -9.85
C ASP A 68 1.69 -3.58 -10.22
N TYR A 69 1.29 -2.75 -9.26
CA TYR A 69 0.43 -1.60 -9.52
C TYR A 69 1.13 -0.59 -10.45
N ILE A 70 2.40 -0.29 -10.21
CA ILE A 70 3.18 0.60 -11.08
C ILE A 70 3.20 0.08 -12.52
N LEU A 71 3.55 -1.20 -12.72
CA LEU A 71 3.75 -1.78 -14.05
C LEU A 71 2.45 -2.08 -14.79
N HIS A 72 1.47 -2.66 -14.09
CA HIS A 72 0.28 -3.24 -14.72
C HIS A 72 -1.00 -2.49 -14.40
N GLY A 73 -0.99 -1.57 -13.43
CA GLY A 73 -2.19 -0.87 -12.97
C GLY A 73 -3.21 -1.79 -12.28
N LYS A 74 -2.78 -3.00 -11.91
CA LYS A 74 -3.59 -3.91 -11.12
C LYS A 74 -3.41 -3.51 -9.66
N ILE A 75 -4.51 -3.18 -9.00
CA ILE A 75 -4.55 -3.16 -7.55
C ILE A 75 -4.38 -4.62 -7.17
N SER A 76 -3.16 -4.99 -6.77
CA SER A 76 -2.97 -6.25 -6.10
C SER A 76 -3.78 -6.17 -4.82
N ASP A 77 -4.86 -6.96 -4.70
CA ASP A 77 -5.64 -7.18 -3.45
C ASP A 77 -4.79 -7.75 -2.31
N THR A 78 -3.46 -7.78 -2.43
CA THR A 78 -2.60 -7.86 -1.28
C THR A 78 -2.67 -6.49 -0.58
N PRO A 79 -3.37 -6.38 0.56
CA PRO A 79 -3.21 -5.21 1.39
C PRO A 79 -1.70 -5.06 1.62
N THR A 80 -1.16 -3.89 1.30
CA THR A 80 0.03 -3.43 2.00
C THR A 80 -0.28 -3.69 3.46
N LYS A 81 0.46 -4.61 4.07
CA LYS A 81 0.40 -4.89 5.50
C LYS A 81 0.77 -3.58 6.17
N GLU A 82 -0.19 -2.66 6.30
CA GLU A 82 -0.26 -1.89 7.52
C GLU A 82 -0.19 -2.96 8.60
N LEU A 83 0.88 -2.90 9.39
CA LEU A 83 1.00 -3.64 10.63
C LEU A 83 -0.08 -3.06 11.55
N THR A 84 -1.35 -3.31 11.24
CA THR A 84 -2.37 -3.32 12.27
C THR A 84 -1.86 -4.38 13.24
N PRO A 85 -1.55 -4.02 14.50
CA PRO A 85 -1.25 -5.05 15.48
C PRO A 85 -2.42 -6.03 15.44
N THR A 86 -2.13 -7.29 15.20
CA THR A 86 -3.11 -8.36 15.34
C THR A 86 -3.40 -8.45 16.83
N ILE A 87 -4.36 -7.65 17.27
CA ILE A 87 -4.85 -7.68 18.64
C ILE A 87 -5.68 -8.95 18.75
N ASP A 88 -5.25 -9.90 19.57
CA ASP A 88 -6.07 -11.06 19.91
C ASP A 88 -7.19 -10.58 20.84
N PHE A 89 -8.39 -10.51 20.29
CA PHE A 89 -9.58 -10.07 21.02
C PHE A 89 -9.85 -10.95 22.25
N LYS A 90 -9.54 -12.25 22.20
CA LYS A 90 -9.74 -13.15 23.34
C LYS A 90 -8.81 -12.79 24.49
N GLU A 91 -7.57 -12.43 24.18
CA GLU A 91 -6.58 -12.02 25.18
C GLU A 91 -7.00 -10.72 25.87
N MET A 92 -7.47 -9.72 25.10
CA MET A 92 -8.01 -8.48 25.68
C MET A 92 -9.29 -8.69 26.51
N ALA A 93 -10.18 -9.58 26.05
CA ALA A 93 -11.44 -9.84 26.74
C ALA A 93 -11.22 -10.56 28.09
N ALA A 94 -10.17 -11.41 28.17
CA ALA A 94 -9.79 -12.13 29.38
C ALA A 94 -9.28 -11.19 30.50
N GLU A 95 -8.80 -9.99 30.16
CA GLU A 95 -8.24 -9.03 31.13
C GLU A 95 -9.29 -8.20 31.90
N SER A 96 -10.59 -8.55 31.81
CA SER A 96 -11.73 -7.99 32.56
C SER A 96 -12.61 -7.01 31.76
N MET A 97 -13.47 -7.56 30.89
CA MET A 97 -14.58 -6.80 30.28
C MET A 97 -15.92 -7.19 30.91
N SER A 98 -16.69 -6.18 31.33
CA SER A 98 -18.11 -6.32 31.69
C SER A 98 -18.97 -5.60 30.67
N TYR A 99 -20.05 -6.22 30.22
CA TYR A 99 -21.08 -5.56 29.40
C TYR A 99 -22.27 -5.23 30.28
N ASP A 100 -22.66 -3.95 30.33
CA ASP A 100 -23.75 -3.46 31.18
C ASP A 100 -23.57 -3.81 32.68
N GLY A 101 -22.31 -3.84 33.14
CA GLY A 101 -21.94 -4.22 34.51
C GLY A 101 -21.96 -5.72 34.79
N ILE A 102 -22.27 -6.56 33.80
CA ILE A 102 -22.24 -8.03 33.92
C ILE A 102 -20.89 -8.53 33.41
N PRO A 103 -20.12 -9.28 34.22
CA PRO A 103 -18.87 -9.88 33.76
C PRO A 103 -19.15 -10.88 32.65
N LEU A 104 -18.43 -10.75 31.54
CA LEU A 104 -18.52 -11.70 30.43
C LEU A 104 -17.81 -13.00 30.82
N ASN A 105 -18.44 -14.14 30.55
CA ASN A 105 -17.80 -15.46 30.69
C ASN A 105 -17.20 -15.92 29.35
N ASP A 106 -16.53 -17.08 29.37
CA ASP A 106 -15.85 -17.63 28.18
C ASP A 106 -16.81 -17.87 27.00
N GLU A 107 -18.04 -18.32 27.27
CA GLU A 107 -19.05 -18.55 26.22
C GLU A 107 -19.50 -17.24 25.57
N ASP A 108 -19.64 -16.17 26.37
CA ASP A 108 -19.99 -14.84 25.87
C ASP A 108 -18.87 -14.28 24.98
N ILE A 109 -17.61 -14.45 25.39
CA ILE A 109 -16.43 -14.02 24.63
C ILE A 109 -16.33 -14.77 23.31
N ASP A 110 -16.56 -16.09 23.33
CA ASP A 110 -16.58 -16.92 22.13
C ASP A 110 -17.69 -16.52 21.16
N LEU A 111 -18.88 -16.22 21.68
CA LEU A 111 -19.99 -15.73 20.87
C LEU A 111 -19.63 -14.40 20.19
N ILE A 112 -19.10 -13.44 20.94
CA ILE A 112 -18.69 -12.13 20.39
C ILE A 112 -17.60 -12.31 19.32
N ALA A 113 -16.59 -13.13 19.58
CA ALA A 113 -15.52 -13.41 18.64
C ALA A 113 -16.08 -14.00 17.33
N SER A 114 -17.02 -14.94 17.40
CA SER A 114 -17.64 -15.57 16.23
C SER A 114 -18.45 -14.59 15.37
N ILE A 115 -19.16 -13.65 16.00
CA ILE A 115 -19.93 -12.61 15.33
C ILE A 115 -18.98 -11.65 14.60
N LEU A 116 -17.89 -11.23 15.27
CA LEU A 116 -16.87 -10.37 14.69
C LEU A 116 -16.21 -11.05 13.49
N GLU A 117 -15.77 -12.31 13.63
CA GLU A 117 -15.19 -13.07 12.52
C GLU A 117 -16.13 -13.15 11.31
N THR A 118 -17.41 -13.44 11.55
CA THR A 118 -18.42 -13.56 10.49
C THR A 118 -18.60 -12.23 9.76
N ARG A 119 -18.65 -11.12 10.49
CA ARG A 119 -18.76 -9.78 9.89
C ARG A 119 -17.49 -9.39 9.14
N MET A 120 -16.32 -9.75 9.65
CA MET A 120 -15.04 -9.50 8.97
C MET A 120 -14.96 -10.28 7.64
N LYS A 121 -15.27 -11.59 7.66
CA LYS A 121 -15.26 -12.45 6.46
C LYS A 121 -16.25 -12.01 5.37
N ASN A 122 -17.35 -11.36 5.74
CA ASN A 122 -18.35 -10.87 4.79
C ASN A 122 -18.00 -9.50 4.20
N ARG A 123 -17.22 -8.68 4.90
CA ARG A 123 -16.79 -7.35 4.42
C ARG A 123 -15.76 -7.42 3.29
N ASP A 124 -15.01 -8.51 3.20
CA ASP A 124 -14.04 -8.75 2.11
C ASP A 124 -14.69 -9.34 0.84
N LYS A 125 -16.02 -9.56 0.84
CA LYS A 125 -16.78 -10.18 -0.28
C LYS A 125 -17.75 -9.22 -0.98
N GLU A 126 -17.88 -7.98 -0.52
CA GLU A 126 -18.64 -6.89 -1.18
C GLU A 126 -17.70 -5.99 -1.97
#